data_AF-A0A379S1S1-F1
#
_entry.id   AF-A0A379S1S1-F1
#
_cell.length_a   1.000
_cell.length_b   1.000
_cell.length_c   1.000
_cell.angle_alpha   90.00
_cell.angle_beta   90.00
_cell.angle_gamma   90.00
#
_symmetry.space_group_name_H-M   'P 1'
#
loop_
_entity.id
_entity.type
_entity.pdbx_description
1 polymer ?
#
loop_
_entity_poly.entity_id
_entity_poly.type
_entity_poly.pdbx_seq_one_letter_code
_entity_poly.pdbx_strand_id
1 'polypeptide(L)'
;MLGVLALPAVLLIILVVFLPNSPRWLAQKGRHIEAEEVLRMLRDTSEKARDELNEIRESLKLKQGGWSLFKANRHVRRAVFLGMLLQAMQQFTGMNIIMYYAAAHF
;
A
#
# COMPACT_ATOMS: atom_id res chain seq x y z
N MET A 1 -9.33 -27.44 -7.56
CA MET A 1 -9.21 -25.98 -7.78
C MET A 1 -8.69 -25.20 -6.57
N LEU A 2 -8.94 -25.60 -5.31
CA LEU A 2 -8.32 -24.93 -4.15
C LEU A 2 -6.83 -25.27 -3.95
N GLY A 3 -6.39 -26.50 -4.26
CA GLY A 3 -4.98 -26.90 -4.11
C GLY A 3 -3.99 -26.13 -4.99
N VAL A 4 -4.41 -25.70 -6.20
CA VAL A 4 -3.57 -24.89 -7.11
C VAL A 4 -3.45 -23.45 -6.62
N LEU A 5 -4.49 -22.92 -5.97
CA LEU A 5 -4.47 -21.59 -5.34
C LEU A 5 -3.73 -21.60 -3.98
N ALA A 6 -3.70 -22.75 -3.31
CA ALA A 6 -2.97 -22.92 -2.06
C ALA A 6 -1.45 -22.82 -2.24
N LEU A 7 -0.92 -23.26 -3.39
CA LEU A 7 0.52 -23.24 -3.67
C LEU A 7 1.12 -21.81 -3.68
N PRO A 8 0.60 -20.83 -4.46
CA PRO A 8 1.09 -19.46 -4.40
C PRO A 8 0.77 -18.79 -3.05
N ALA A 9 -0.34 -19.15 -2.38
CA ALA A 9 -0.67 -18.61 -1.07
C ALA A 9 0.34 -19.03 0.01
N VAL A 10 0.69 -20.33 0.06
CA VAL A 10 1.72 -20.85 0.98
C VAL A 10 3.08 -20.25 0.66
N LEU A 11 3.43 -20.14 -0.63
CA LEU A 11 4.66 -19.48 -1.06
C LEU A 11 4.71 -18.02 -0.58
N LEU A 12 3.62 -17.28 -0.72
CA LEU A 12 3.53 -15.89 -0.25
C LEU A 12 3.67 -15.81 1.28
N ILE A 13 3.03 -16.71 2.03
CA ILE A 13 3.17 -16.76 3.50
C ILE A 13 4.64 -16.99 3.89
N ILE A 14 5.32 -17.93 3.25
CA ILE A 14 6.74 -18.20 3.50
C ILE A 14 7.57 -16.96 3.19
N LEU A 15 7.36 -16.31 2.05
CA LEU A 15 8.09 -15.09 1.66
C LEU A 15 7.86 -13.92 2.63
N VAL A 16 6.63 -13.73 3.10
CA VAL A 16 6.28 -12.64 4.03
C VAL A 16 7.01 -12.80 5.37
N VAL A 17 7.24 -14.03 5.84
CA VAL A 17 8.00 -14.28 7.08
C VAL A 17 9.46 -13.79 6.96
N PHE A 18 10.04 -13.82 5.76
CA PHE A 18 11.39 -13.30 5.50
C PHE A 18 11.44 -11.80 5.17
N LEU A 19 10.29 -11.18 4.91
CA LEU A 19 10.25 -9.78 4.49
C LEU A 19 10.48 -8.86 5.71
N PRO A 20 11.40 -7.90 5.64
CA PRO A 20 11.59 -6.95 6.74
C PRO A 20 10.31 -6.15 6.99
N ASN A 21 10.06 -5.83 8.26
CA ASN A 21 8.92 -4.99 8.64
C ASN A 21 9.01 -3.63 7.93
N SER A 22 7.85 -3.07 7.58
CA SER A 22 7.79 -1.76 6.92
C SER A 22 8.54 -0.69 7.73
N PRO A 23 9.52 0.03 7.13
CA PRO A 23 10.31 1.04 7.85
C PRO A 23 9.43 2.19 8.37
N ARG A 24 8.33 2.51 7.68
CA ARG A 24 7.35 3.49 8.16
C ARG A 24 6.60 3.01 9.40
N TRP A 25 6.25 1.74 9.46
CA TRP A 25 5.60 1.14 10.63
C TRP A 25 6.56 1.08 11.83
N LEU A 26 7.81 0.67 11.60
CA LEU A 26 8.86 0.68 12.63
C LEU A 26 9.09 2.09 13.18
N ALA A 27 9.19 3.09 12.30
CA ALA A 27 9.32 4.49 12.69
C ALA A 27 8.10 5.01 13.47
N GLN A 28 6.87 4.61 13.09
CA GLN A 28 5.65 4.96 13.81
C GLN A 28 5.60 4.35 15.22
N LYS A 29 6.18 3.17 15.41
CA LYS A 29 6.29 2.49 16.70
C LYS A 29 7.45 3.00 17.57
N GLY A 30 8.23 3.98 17.10
CA GLY A 30 9.41 4.50 17.80
C GLY A 30 10.67 3.63 17.67
N ARG A 31 10.62 2.54 16.89
CA ARG A 31 11.75 1.63 16.64
C ARG A 31 12.62 2.17 15.51
N HIS A 32 13.27 3.30 15.76
CA HIS A 32 13.98 4.04 14.72
C HIS A 32 15.27 3.41 14.24
N ILE A 33 15.98 2.69 15.11
CA ILE A 33 17.24 2.01 14.77
C ILE A 33 16.95 0.91 13.73
N GLU A 34 15.93 0.10 13.99
CA GLU A 34 15.49 -0.94 13.05
C GLU A 34 14.90 -0.37 11.76
N ALA A 35 14.19 0.75 11.84
CA ALA A 35 13.72 1.44 10.64
C ALA A 35 14.89 1.93 9.76
N GLU A 36 15.96 2.45 10.37
CA GLU A 36 17.18 2.84 9.66
C GLU A 36 17.88 1.63 9.02
N GLU A 37 17.97 0.51 9.75
CA GLU A 37 18.57 -0.72 9.25
C GLU A 37 17.82 -1.27 8.02
N VAL A 38 16.49 -1.31 8.08
CA VAL A 38 15.66 -1.70 6.94
C VAL A 38 15.80 -0.71 5.78
N LEU A 39 15.86 0.60 6.04
CA LEU A 39 16.08 1.61 4.99
C LEU A 39 17.46 1.51 4.35
N ARG A 40 18.50 1.15 5.12
CA ARG A 40 19.84 0.89 4.60
C ARG A 40 19.89 -0.32 3.67
N MET A 41 19.03 -1.32 3.88
CA MET A 41 18.89 -2.45 2.93
C MET A 41 18.19 -2.03 1.62
N LEU A 42 17.36 -0.98 1.66
CA LEU A 42 16.56 -0.49 0.52
C LEU A 42 17.21 0.65 -0.26
N ARG A 43 18.30 1.23 0.23
CA ARG A 43 18.96 2.42 -0.34
C ARG A 43 20.45 2.18 -0.53
N ASP A 44 20.99 2.74 -1.61
CA ASP A 44 22.41 2.61 -1.96
C ASP A 44 23.37 3.31 -0.98
N THR A 45 22.88 4.22 -0.13
CA THR A 45 23.74 5.05 0.72
C THR A 45 23.10 5.25 2.10
N SER A 46 23.93 5.14 3.16
CA SER A 46 23.48 5.35 4.54
C SER A 46 22.96 6.76 4.82
N GLU A 47 23.41 7.76 4.06
CA GLU A 47 22.95 9.14 4.17
C GLU A 47 21.51 9.27 3.66
N LYS A 48 21.21 8.76 2.47
CA LYS A 48 19.84 8.70 1.91
C LYS A 48 18.86 7.94 2.82
N ALA A 49 19.31 6.85 3.44
CA ALA A 49 18.49 6.10 4.40
C ALA A 49 18.13 6.93 5.64
N ARG A 50 19.06 7.77 6.13
CA ARG A 50 18.82 8.68 7.26
C ARG A 50 17.91 9.84 6.89
N ASP A 51 18.10 10.42 5.70
CA ASP A 51 17.27 11.52 5.20
C ASP A 51 15.82 11.06 5.06
N GLU A 52 15.60 9.90 4.44
CA GLU A 52 14.27 9.32 4.29
C GLU A 52 13.65 8.96 5.66
N LEU A 53 14.43 8.45 6.61
CA LEU A 53 13.95 8.22 7.97
C LEU A 53 13.47 9.52 8.64
N ASN A 54 14.19 10.62 8.42
CA ASN A 54 13.83 11.93 8.96
C ASN A 54 12.55 12.47 8.30
N GLU A 55 12.41 12.36 6.98
CA GLU A 55 11.16 12.71 6.26
C GLU A 55 9.97 11.87 6.77
N ILE A 56 10.17 10.56 6.96
CA ILE A 56 9.15 9.68 7.52
C ILE A 56 8.75 10.16 8.91
N ARG A 57 9.70 10.49 9.79
CA ARG A 57 9.41 11.03 11.14
C ARG A 57 8.63 12.34 11.08
N GLU A 58 9.02 13.26 10.20
CA GLU A 58 8.34 14.53 10.03
C GLU A 58 6.91 14.33 9.53
N SER A 59 6.72 13.46 8.53
CA SER A 59 5.39 13.11 8.03
C SER A 59 4.52 12.39 9.06
N LEU A 60 5.10 11.67 10.02
CA LEU A 60 4.38 11.05 11.13
C LEU A 60 3.99 12.06 12.23
N LYS A 61 4.76 13.14 12.41
CA LYS A 61 4.41 14.25 13.31
C LYS A 61 3.24 15.07 12.74
N LEU A 62 3.19 15.21 11.43
CA LEU A 62 2.02 15.76 10.74
C LEU A 62 0.86 14.78 10.94
N LYS A 63 -0.07 15.13 11.85
CA LYS A 63 -1.29 14.35 12.05
C LYS A 63 -1.97 14.16 10.70
N GLN A 64 -1.92 12.93 10.17
CA GLN A 64 -2.77 12.54 9.05
C GLN A 64 -4.20 12.65 9.55
N GLY A 65 -4.83 13.78 9.25
CA GLY A 65 -6.20 14.00 9.61
C GLY A 65 -7.09 13.10 8.76
N GLY A 66 -7.14 11.79 9.00
CA GLY A 66 -7.84 10.86 8.08
C GLY A 66 -9.25 11.36 7.74
N TRP A 67 -10.13 11.41 8.75
CA TRP A 67 -11.48 11.96 8.60
C TRP A 67 -11.54 13.49 8.63
N SER A 68 -10.57 14.15 9.26
CA SER A 68 -10.59 15.62 9.36
C SER A 68 -10.14 16.30 8.07
N LEU A 69 -9.22 15.74 7.29
CA LEU A 69 -8.81 16.19 5.96
C LEU A 69 -9.94 16.01 4.95
N PHE A 70 -10.71 14.92 5.06
CA PHE A 70 -11.89 14.71 4.23
C PHE A 70 -12.96 15.79 4.45
N LYS A 71 -13.17 16.22 5.71
CA LYS A 71 -14.09 17.31 6.05
C LYS A 71 -13.51 18.70 5.79
N ALA A 72 -12.23 18.91 6.04
CA ALA A 72 -11.57 20.21 5.94
C ALA A 72 -11.23 20.60 4.50
N ASN A 73 -10.94 19.64 3.62
CA ASN A 73 -10.32 19.93 2.33
C ASN A 73 -11.21 19.52 1.15
N ARG A 74 -11.80 20.52 0.46
CA ARG A 74 -12.70 20.31 -0.70
C ARG A 74 -12.03 19.56 -1.85
N HIS A 75 -10.71 19.71 -2.02
CA HIS A 75 -9.93 19.00 -3.04
C HIS A 75 -9.85 17.50 -2.78
N VAL A 76 -9.62 17.08 -1.53
CA VAL A 76 -9.58 15.66 -1.14
C VAL A 76 -10.94 15.00 -1.40
N ARG A 77 -12.04 15.67 -1.02
CA ARG A 77 -13.39 15.15 -1.28
C ARG A 77 -13.70 15.01 -2.77
N ARG A 78 -13.27 15.98 -3.60
CA ARG A 78 -13.40 15.88 -5.06
C ARG A 78 -12.58 14.71 -5.62
N ALA A 79 -11.33 14.54 -5.18
CA ALA A 79 -10.49 13.42 -5.62
C ALA A 79 -11.09 12.06 -5.25
N VAL A 80 -11.60 11.91 -4.01
CA VAL A 80 -12.28 10.69 -3.57
C VAL A 80 -13.55 10.44 -4.39
N PHE A 81 -14.37 11.48 -4.65
CA PHE A 81 -15.57 11.33 -5.48
C PHE A 81 -15.24 10.92 -6.92
N LEU A 82 -14.21 11.54 -7.53
CA LEU A 82 -13.75 11.17 -8.86
C LEU A 82 -13.21 9.74 -8.89
N GLY A 83 -12.44 9.32 -7.88
CA GLY A 83 -11.97 7.94 -7.75
C GLY A 83 -13.12 6.93 -7.64
N MET A 84 -14.14 7.23 -6.81
CA MET A 84 -15.34 6.39 -6.70
C MET A 84 -16.13 6.33 -8.01
N LEU A 85 -16.29 7.47 -8.69
CA LEU A 85 -16.98 7.53 -9.97
C LEU A 85 -16.24 6.74 -11.05
N LEU A 86 -14.91 6.88 -11.12
CA LEU A 86 -14.06 6.11 -12.04
C LEU A 86 -14.18 4.61 -11.77
N GLN A 87 -14.12 4.19 -10.50
CA GLN A 87 -14.27 2.78 -10.14
C GLN A 87 -15.66 2.26 -10.50
N ALA A 88 -16.71 3.06 -10.30
CA ALA A 88 -18.07 2.70 -10.70
C ALA A 88 -18.18 2.56 -12.22
N MET A 89 -17.67 3.53 -12.99
CA MET A 89 -17.62 3.46 -14.45
C MET A 89 -16.86 2.23 -14.94
N GLN A 90 -15.76 1.87 -14.29
CA GLN A 90 -15.00 0.65 -14.59
C GLN A 90 -15.87 -0.60 -14.42
N GLN A 91 -16.71 -0.70 -13.38
CA GLN A 91 -17.61 -1.84 -13.23
C GLN A 91 -18.71 -1.88 -14.30
N PHE A 92 -19.21 -0.73 -14.75
CA PHE A 92 -20.21 -0.65 -15.83
C PHE A 92 -19.68 -1.11 -17.19
N THR A 93 -18.37 -1.12 -17.41
CA THR A 93 -17.77 -1.74 -18.61
C THR A 93 -18.05 -3.25 -18.71
N GLY A 94 -18.55 -3.87 -17.63
CA GLY A 94 -18.90 -5.28 -17.64
C GLY A 94 -17.68 -6.19 -17.69
N MET A 95 -16.49 -5.71 -17.33
CA MET A 95 -15.26 -6.52 -17.39
C MET A 95 -15.36 -7.83 -16.61
N ASN A 96 -16.10 -7.84 -15.49
CA ASN A 96 -16.39 -9.09 -14.78
C ASN A 96 -17.21 -10.06 -15.65
N ILE A 97 -18.25 -9.58 -16.34
CA ILE A 97 -19.05 -10.39 -17.26
C ILE A 97 -18.18 -10.93 -18.39
N ILE A 98 -17.34 -10.09 -19.01
CA ILE A 98 -16.40 -10.54 -20.04
C ILE A 98 -15.46 -11.62 -19.48
N MET A 99 -14.84 -11.40 -18.32
CA MET A 99 -13.93 -12.37 -17.71
C MET A 99 -14.59 -13.74 -17.48
N TYR A 100 -15.84 -13.76 -17.00
CA TYR A 100 -16.55 -15.00 -16.71
C TYR A 100 -17.14 -15.68 -17.95
N TYR A 101 -17.68 -14.91 -18.89
CA TYR A 101 -18.41 -15.47 -20.04
C TYR A 101 -17.57 -15.58 -21.32
N ALA A 102 -16.49 -14.78 -21.48
CA ALA A 102 -15.57 -14.94 -22.61
C ALA A 102 -14.83 -16.27 -22.55
N ALA A 103 -14.48 -16.74 -21.35
CA ALA A 103 -13.86 -18.06 -21.14
C ALA A 103 -14.84 -19.23 -21.31
N ALA A 104 -16.14 -18.97 -21.44
CA ALA A 104 -17.16 -19.98 -21.66
C ALA A 104 -17.58 -20.12 -23.14
N HIS A 105 -17.11 -19.23 -24.02
CA HIS A 105 -17.40 -19.24 -25.47
C HIS A 105 -16.19 -19.57 -26.35
N PHE A 106 -15.01 -19.77 -25.76
CA PHE A 106 -13.81 -20.36 -26.36
C PHE A 106 -13.48 -21.67 -25.65
#